data_AF-A0A932B324-F1
#
_entry.id   AF-A0A932B324-F1
#
_cell.length_a   1.000
_cell.length_b   1.000
_cell.length_c   1.000
_cell.angle_alpha   90.00
_cell.angle_beta   90.00
_cell.angle_gamma   90.00
#
_symmetry.space_group_name_H-M   'P 1'
#
loop_
_entity.id
_entity.type
_entity.pdbx_description
1 polymer ?
#
loop_
_entity_poly.entity_id
_entity_poly.type
_entity_poly.pdbx_seq_one_letter_code
_entity_poly.pdbx_strand_id
1 'polypeptide(L)'
;MLALHDDKNQAIYALLTGLKDQTAFITLDGKPYSLPLSTLATMWRGDFITYWRTPPAFRAKILPGNSGPVVDWLALQLAKLDKTPPPSGKQVFDTAMQSRVYAFQMAQGLKPDGVVGATTFMLINRAVGINEPRLQTGQTTARRDDVLHP
;
A
#
# COMPACT_ATOMS: atom_id res chain seq x y z
N MET A 1 -4.21 -4.40 7.78
CA MET A 1 -4.34 -5.29 8.94
C MET A 1 -3.11 -5.12 9.80
N LEU A 2 -3.31 -4.86 11.09
CA LEU A 2 -2.27 -4.68 12.09
C LEU A 2 -2.19 -5.95 12.94
N ALA A 3 -0.98 -6.33 13.33
CA ALA A 3 -0.76 -7.29 14.41
C ALA A 3 -0.63 -6.49 15.72
N LEU A 4 -1.69 -6.51 16.51
CA LEU A 4 -1.74 -5.90 17.84
C LEU A 4 -1.40 -6.96 18.89
N HIS A 5 -0.88 -6.55 20.04
CA HIS A 5 -0.61 -7.44 21.15
C HIS A 5 -1.39 -7.00 22.37
N ASP A 6 -2.05 -7.94 23.03
CA ASP A 6 -2.67 -7.72 24.32
C ASP A 6 -1.63 -7.73 25.46
N ASP A 7 -2.10 -7.51 26.69
CA ASP A 7 -1.27 -7.51 27.90
C ASP A 7 -0.62 -8.88 28.19
N LYS A 8 -1.13 -9.95 27.58
CA LYS A 8 -0.57 -11.31 27.66
C LYS A 8 0.39 -11.59 26.51
N ASN A 9 0.73 -10.57 25.72
CA ASN A 9 1.61 -10.64 24.55
C ASN A 9 1.06 -11.55 23.43
N GLN A 10 -0.25 -11.80 23.40
CA GLN A 10 -0.93 -12.58 22.38
C GLN A 10 -1.27 -11.70 21.17
N ALA A 11 -1.01 -12.21 19.97
CA ALA A 11 -1.27 -11.48 18.73
C ALA A 11 -2.78 -11.46 18.39
N ILE A 12 -3.31 -10.26 18.18
CA ILE A 12 -4.68 -9.96 17.74
C ILE A 12 -4.60 -9.24 16.39
N TYR A 13 -5.35 -9.71 15.40
CA TYR A 13 -5.35 -9.13 14.06
C TYR A 13 -6.54 -8.19 13.88
N ALA A 14 -6.25 -6.91 13.64
CA ALA A 14 -7.29 -5.90 13.42
C ALA A 14 -7.09 -5.19 12.08
N LEU A 15 -8.16 -4.90 11.35
CA LEU A 15 -8.09 -4.06 10.16
C LEU A 15 -8.15 -2.60 10.56
N LEU A 16 -7.07 -1.84 10.40
CA LEU A 16 -7.12 -0.38 10.52
C LEU A 16 -7.88 0.22 9.32
N THR A 17 -9.01 0.86 9.59
CA THR A 17 -9.91 1.41 8.56
C THR A 17 -9.83 2.93 8.47
N GLY A 18 -9.45 3.61 9.56
CA GLY A 18 -9.22 5.05 9.53
C GLY A 18 -8.38 5.58 10.68
N LEU A 19 -7.86 6.79 10.48
CA LEU A 19 -7.19 7.59 11.50
C LEU A 19 -7.77 9.00 11.49
N LYS A 20 -8.17 9.52 12.64
CA LYS A 20 -8.66 10.90 12.78
C LYS A 20 -8.22 11.48 14.12
N ASP A 21 -7.65 12.68 14.09
CA ASP A 21 -7.17 13.39 15.27
C ASP A 21 -6.20 12.51 16.10
N GLN A 22 -6.62 12.04 17.28
CA GLN A 22 -5.89 11.11 18.13
C GLN A 22 -6.57 9.75 18.26
N THR A 23 -7.43 9.39 17.31
CA THR A 23 -8.25 8.17 17.34
C THR A 23 -7.98 7.32 16.10
N ALA A 24 -7.74 6.04 16.33
CA ALA A 24 -7.75 5.01 15.31
C ALA A 24 -9.12 4.33 15.25
N PHE A 25 -9.56 4.02 14.04
CA PHE A 25 -10.73 3.19 13.77
C PHE A 25 -10.25 1.85 13.23
N ILE A 26 -10.66 0.78 13.89
CA ILE A 26 -10.30 -0.59 13.53
C ILE A 26 -11.54 -1.45 13.34
N THR A 27 -11.38 -2.59 12.67
CA THR A 27 -12.35 -3.67 12.64
C THR A 27 -11.71 -4.94 13.18
N LEU A 28 -12.33 -5.54 14.19
CA LEU A 28 -11.93 -6.80 14.82
C LEU A 28 -13.11 -7.77 14.73
N ASP A 29 -12.91 -8.96 14.17
CA ASP A 29 -13.96 -9.96 13.93
C ASP A 29 -15.22 -9.39 13.24
N GLY A 30 -15.00 -8.48 12.27
CA GLY A 30 -16.08 -7.81 11.53
C GLY A 30 -16.80 -6.69 12.29
N LYS A 31 -16.45 -6.43 13.55
CA LYS A 31 -17.04 -5.37 14.38
C LYS A 31 -16.14 -4.13 14.40
N PRO A 32 -16.69 -2.92 14.21
CA PRO A 32 -15.91 -1.69 14.29
C PRO A 32 -15.60 -1.33 15.75
N TYR A 33 -14.40 -0.84 16.00
CA TYR A 33 -13.96 -0.29 17.28
C TYR A 33 -13.19 1.00 17.05
N SER A 34 -13.16 1.86 18.06
CA SER A 34 -12.29 3.04 18.10
C SER A 34 -11.41 3.02 19.33
N LEU A 35 -10.14 3.42 19.17
CA LEU A 35 -9.17 3.49 20.25
C LEU A 35 -8.22 4.68 20.09
N PRO A 36 -7.68 5.25 21.18
CA PRO A 36 -6.67 6.29 21.11
C PRO A 36 -5.41 5.82 20.37
N LEU A 37 -4.76 6.73 19.66
CA LEU A 37 -3.47 6.48 19.01
C LEU A 37 -2.39 6.06 20.01
N SER A 38 -2.44 6.57 21.24
CA SER A 38 -1.53 6.16 22.32
C SER A 38 -1.70 4.69 22.68
N THR A 39 -2.95 4.21 22.79
CA THR A 39 -3.27 2.80 23.05
C THR A 39 -2.88 1.93 21.86
N LEU A 40 -3.14 2.40 20.64
CA LEU A 40 -2.70 1.67 19.45
C LEU A 40 -1.17 1.53 19.42
N ALA A 41 -0.44 2.58 19.77
CA ALA A 41 1.03 2.58 19.78
C ALA A 41 1.62 1.64 20.84
N THR A 42 0.94 1.38 21.96
CA THR A 42 1.40 0.39 22.96
C THR A 42 1.17 -1.04 22.50
N MET A 43 0.13 -1.30 21.72
CA MET A 43 -0.22 -2.64 21.24
C MET A 43 0.49 -3.01 19.92
N TRP A 44 0.80 -2.02 19.09
CA TRP A 44 1.34 -2.22 17.75
C TRP A 44 2.87 -2.15 17.73
N ARG A 45 3.52 -3.22 17.23
CA ARG A 45 4.99 -3.33 17.17
C ARG A 45 5.61 -2.98 15.82
N GLY A 46 4.83 -2.35 14.92
CA GLY A 46 5.29 -1.93 13.59
C GLY A 46 4.94 -2.92 12.46
N ASP A 47 4.51 -4.14 12.79
CA ASP A 47 4.11 -5.13 11.78
C ASP A 47 2.70 -4.86 11.25
N PHE A 48 2.58 -4.75 9.92
CA PHE A 48 1.30 -4.63 9.25
C PHE A 48 1.30 -5.34 7.91
N ILE A 49 0.13 -5.82 7.51
CA ILE A 49 -0.15 -6.37 6.17
C ILE A 49 -1.15 -5.44 5.51
N THR A 50 -0.82 -4.93 4.32
CA THR A 50 -1.75 -4.15 3.51
C THR A 50 -2.37 -5.03 2.42
N TYR A 51 -3.69 -4.91 2.24
CA TYR A 51 -4.37 -5.49 1.09
C TYR A 51 -4.21 -4.50 -0.07
N TRP A 52 -3.39 -4.85 -1.05
CA TRP A 52 -3.19 -4.05 -2.25
C TRP A 52 -3.72 -4.79 -3.48
N ARG A 53 -4.11 -4.04 -4.51
CA ARG A 53 -4.54 -4.64 -5.78
C ARG A 53 -3.32 -4.97 -6.62
N THR A 54 -2.98 -6.25 -6.64
CA THR A 54 -1.91 -6.81 -7.46
C THR A 54 -2.16 -6.54 -8.96
N PRO A 55 -1.21 -5.94 -9.69
CA PRO A 55 -1.28 -5.81 -11.13
C PRO A 55 -1.48 -7.18 -11.79
N PRO A 56 -2.13 -7.24 -12.96
CA PRO A 56 -2.23 -8.47 -13.74
C PRO A 56 -0.85 -9.14 -13.87
N ALA A 57 -0.78 -10.43 -13.55
CA ALA A 57 0.41 -11.28 -13.64
C ALA A 57 1.61 -10.93 -12.72
N PHE A 58 1.47 -10.07 -11.70
CA PHE A 58 2.55 -9.91 -10.71
C PHE A 58 2.70 -11.16 -9.83
N ARG A 59 3.87 -11.80 -9.92
CA ARG A 59 4.23 -13.01 -9.15
C ARG A 59 5.46 -12.80 -8.26
N ALA A 60 6.35 -11.89 -8.65
CA ALA A 60 7.57 -11.53 -7.96
C ALA A 60 8.04 -10.15 -8.42
N LYS A 61 9.08 -9.60 -7.77
CA LYS A 61 9.74 -8.35 -8.16
C LYS A 61 10.19 -8.40 -9.63
N ILE A 62 10.07 -7.28 -10.34
CA ILE A 62 10.62 -7.15 -11.70
C ILE A 62 12.11 -6.80 -11.60
N LEU A 63 12.95 -7.56 -12.29
CA LEU A 63 14.40 -7.38 -12.39
C LEU A 63 14.82 -7.05 -13.84
N PRO A 64 16.01 -6.44 -14.05
CA PRO A 64 16.55 -6.18 -15.38
C PRO A 64 16.49 -7.40 -16.30
N GLY A 65 16.00 -7.19 -17.53
CA GLY A 65 15.83 -8.23 -18.54
C GLY A 65 14.53 -9.05 -18.42
N ASN A 66 13.71 -8.84 -17.40
CA ASN A 66 12.38 -9.47 -17.34
C ASN A 66 11.47 -8.92 -18.45
N SER A 67 10.51 -9.74 -18.89
CA SER A 67 9.50 -9.39 -19.88
C SER A 67 8.17 -10.07 -19.55
N GLY A 68 7.12 -9.72 -20.30
CA GLY A 68 5.80 -10.32 -20.16
C GLY A 68 4.75 -9.35 -19.60
N PRO A 69 3.54 -9.85 -19.27
CA PRO A 69 2.38 -8.99 -19.04
C PRO A 69 2.55 -7.98 -17.92
N VAL A 70 3.31 -8.32 -16.87
CA VAL A 70 3.58 -7.41 -15.75
C VAL A 70 4.50 -6.24 -16.16
N VAL A 71 5.44 -6.49 -17.09
CA VAL A 71 6.35 -5.46 -17.63
C VAL A 71 5.60 -4.60 -18.66
N ASP A 72 4.78 -5.21 -19.52
CA ASP A 72 3.89 -4.50 -20.44
C ASP A 72 2.97 -3.54 -19.65
N TRP A 73 2.39 -4.02 -18.54
CA TRP A 73 1.53 -3.23 -17.67
C TRP A 73 2.29 -2.09 -16.98
N LEU A 74 3.52 -2.35 -16.50
CA LEU A 74 4.37 -1.34 -15.88
C LEU A 74 4.68 -0.21 -16.86
N ALA A 75 5.10 -0.57 -18.07
CA ALA A 75 5.44 0.39 -19.12
C ALA A 75 4.25 1.27 -19.49
N LEU A 76 3.05 0.69 -19.54
CA LEU A 76 1.80 1.44 -19.74
C LEU A 76 1.53 2.44 -18.61
N GLN A 77 1.76 2.07 -17.35
CA GLN A 77 1.54 3.02 -16.24
C GLN A 77 2.61 4.11 -16.20
N LEU A 78 3.88 3.78 -16.46
CA LEU A 78 4.94 4.78 -16.56
C LEU A 78 4.64 5.80 -17.67
N ALA A 79 4.16 5.34 -18.83
CA ALA A 79 3.75 6.24 -19.91
C ALA A 79 2.61 7.20 -19.49
N LYS A 80 1.64 6.74 -18.67
CA LYS A 80 0.60 7.62 -18.12
C LYS A 80 1.17 8.66 -17.16
N LEU A 81 2.11 8.28 -16.31
CA LEU A 81 2.77 9.20 -15.37
C LEU A 81 3.58 10.26 -16.13
N ASP A 82 4.29 9.83 -17.17
CA ASP A 82 5.11 10.69 -18.02
C ASP A 82 4.27 11.51 -19.03
N LYS A 83 2.95 11.25 -19.11
CA LYS A 83 2.01 11.81 -20.10
C LYS A 83 2.48 11.58 -21.55
N THR A 84 3.11 10.45 -21.81
CA THR A 84 3.57 10.03 -23.14
C THR A 84 2.60 9.02 -23.77
N PRO A 85 2.65 8.83 -25.10
CA PRO A 85 1.91 7.75 -25.75
C PRO A 85 2.20 6.38 -25.13
N PRO A 86 1.21 5.47 -25.09
CA PRO A 86 1.42 4.12 -24.58
C PRO A 86 2.47 3.39 -25.44
N PRO A 87 3.34 2.59 -24.81
CA PRO A 87 4.37 1.86 -25.55
C PRO A 87 3.72 0.80 -26.46
N SER A 88 4.27 0.66 -27.66
CA SER A 88 3.82 -0.34 -28.63
C SER A 88 4.55 -1.67 -28.44
N GLY A 89 3.82 -2.79 -28.56
CA GLY A 89 4.41 -4.12 -28.56
C GLY A 89 4.85 -4.61 -27.18
N LYS A 90 5.57 -5.74 -27.17
CA LYS A 90 6.08 -6.37 -25.95
C LYS A 90 7.24 -5.58 -25.37
N GLN A 91 7.20 -5.40 -24.06
CA GLN A 91 8.18 -4.63 -23.32
C GLN A 91 9.16 -5.53 -22.60
N VAL A 92 10.38 -5.04 -22.47
CA VAL A 92 11.44 -5.62 -21.64
C VAL A 92 11.79 -4.59 -20.57
N PHE A 93 12.06 -5.07 -19.36
CA PHE A 93 12.54 -4.23 -18.28
C PHE A 93 14.02 -3.92 -18.50
N ASP A 94 14.27 -2.97 -19.40
CA ASP A 94 15.59 -2.51 -19.81
C ASP A 94 16.11 -1.37 -18.91
N THR A 95 17.32 -0.92 -19.18
CA THR A 95 17.97 0.16 -18.42
C THR A 95 17.18 1.48 -18.48
N ALA A 96 16.49 1.75 -19.59
CA ALA A 96 15.68 2.95 -19.74
C ALA A 96 14.44 2.90 -18.84
N MET A 97 13.74 1.77 -18.81
CA MET A 97 12.60 1.56 -17.92
C MET A 97 13.03 1.55 -16.45
N GLN A 98 14.16 0.92 -16.13
CA GLN A 98 14.73 0.94 -14.78
C GLN A 98 15.04 2.37 -14.31
N SER A 99 15.58 3.21 -15.19
CA SER A 99 15.88 4.62 -14.87
C SER A 99 14.61 5.42 -14.59
N ARG A 100 13.50 5.15 -15.31
CA ARG A 100 12.20 5.77 -15.03
C ARG A 100 11.63 5.32 -13.68
N VAL A 101 11.74 4.03 -13.36
CA VAL A 101 11.34 3.51 -12.03
C VAL A 101 12.16 4.18 -10.93
N TYR A 102 13.47 4.30 -11.11
CA TYR A 102 14.36 4.97 -10.16
C TYR A 102 13.92 6.43 -9.91
N ALA A 103 13.68 7.19 -10.98
CA ALA A 103 13.22 8.57 -10.88
C ALA A 103 11.84 8.67 -10.18
N PHE A 104 10.92 7.74 -10.48
CA PHE A 104 9.64 7.67 -9.80
C PHE A 104 9.78 7.37 -8.30
N GLN A 105 10.62 6.40 -7.92
CA GLN A 105 10.89 6.06 -6.53
C GLN A 105 11.44 7.27 -5.77
N MET A 106 12.40 7.99 -6.35
CA MET A 106 12.92 9.24 -5.77
C MET A 106 11.80 10.26 -5.55
N ALA A 107 10.98 10.51 -6.57
CA ALA A 107 9.88 11.48 -6.49
C ALA A 107 8.80 11.12 -5.46
N GLN A 108 8.66 9.82 -5.14
CA GLN A 108 7.73 9.33 -4.12
C GLN A 108 8.36 9.14 -2.73
N GLY A 109 9.64 9.47 -2.55
CA GLY A 109 10.35 9.30 -1.27
C GLY A 109 10.65 7.84 -0.91
N LEU A 110 10.67 6.93 -1.88
CA LEU A 110 11.15 5.56 -1.70
C LEU A 110 12.68 5.51 -1.83
N LYS A 111 13.29 4.43 -1.30
CA LYS A 111 14.66 4.06 -1.65
C LYS A 111 14.72 3.82 -3.17
N PRO A 112 15.50 4.61 -3.94
CA PRO A 112 15.52 4.48 -5.39
C PRO A 112 16.53 3.38 -5.76
N ASP A 113 16.04 2.15 -5.91
CA ASP A 113 16.83 0.98 -6.29
C ASP A 113 16.54 0.49 -7.71
N GLY A 114 15.58 1.12 -8.39
CA GLY A 114 15.11 0.72 -9.71
C GLY A 114 14.39 -0.64 -9.72
N VAL A 115 14.05 -1.20 -8.56
CA VAL A 115 13.38 -2.50 -8.43
C VAL A 115 11.89 -2.31 -8.20
N VAL A 116 11.07 -2.99 -8.99
CA VAL A 116 9.61 -2.88 -8.88
C VAL A 116 9.06 -3.98 -7.97
N GLY A 117 8.99 -3.66 -6.68
CA GLY A 117 8.29 -4.46 -5.68
C GLY A 117 6.86 -3.99 -5.42
N ALA A 118 6.19 -4.62 -4.46
CA ALA A 118 4.80 -4.30 -4.10
C ALA A 118 4.60 -2.82 -3.73
N THR A 119 5.51 -2.23 -2.94
CA THR A 119 5.44 -0.81 -2.56
C THR A 119 5.53 0.12 -3.77
N THR A 120 6.44 -0.16 -4.70
CA THR A 120 6.55 0.61 -5.95
C THR A 120 5.25 0.51 -6.76
N PHE A 121 4.66 -0.68 -6.88
CA PHE A 121 3.39 -0.87 -7.59
C PHE A 121 2.21 -0.14 -6.96
N MET A 122 2.08 -0.17 -5.63
CA MET A 122 1.04 0.57 -4.92
C MET A 122 1.14 2.08 -5.21
N LEU A 123 2.35 2.63 -5.16
CA LEU A 123 2.53 4.06 -5.43
C LEU A 123 2.25 4.41 -6.90
N ILE A 124 2.63 3.55 -7.85
CA ILE A 124 2.29 3.73 -9.26
C ILE A 124 0.76 3.74 -9.44
N ASN A 125 0.06 2.75 -8.90
CA ASN A 125 -1.41 2.66 -8.95
C ASN A 125 -2.05 3.93 -8.38
N ARG A 126 -1.61 4.40 -7.22
CA ARG A 126 -2.09 5.63 -6.60
C ARG A 126 -1.87 6.84 -7.51
N ALA A 127 -0.69 6.95 -8.12
CA ALA A 127 -0.32 8.08 -8.97
C ALA A 127 -1.08 8.08 -10.32
N VAL A 128 -1.44 6.92 -10.85
CA VAL A 128 -2.27 6.80 -12.07
C VAL A 128 -3.79 6.77 -11.79
N GLY A 129 -4.22 6.96 -10.54
CA GLY A 129 -5.63 7.02 -10.16
C GLY A 129 -6.36 5.68 -10.14
N ILE A 130 -5.64 4.55 -10.07
CA ILE A 130 -6.26 3.23 -9.87
C ILE A 130 -6.79 3.18 -8.43
N ASN A 131 -8.06 2.76 -8.27
CA ASN A 131 -8.69 2.59 -6.97
C ASN A 131 -8.01 1.46 -6.19
N GLU A 132 -7.38 1.81 -5.08
CA GLU A 132 -6.76 0.91 -4.11
C GLU A 132 -7.48 1.03 -2.76
N PRO A 133 -7.45 -0.02 -1.90
CA PRO A 133 -7.84 0.13 -0.50
C PRO A 133 -6.94 1.20 0.15
N ARG A 134 -7.55 2.25 0.70
CA ARG A 134 -6.83 3.34 1.36
C ARG A 134 -7.30 3.45 2.79
N LEU A 135 -6.36 3.79 3.67
CA LEU A 135 -6.68 4.22 5.02
C LEU A 135 -7.44 5.55 4.92
N GLN A 136 -8.66 5.61 5.47
CA GLN A 136 -9.45 6.83 5.45
C GLN A 136 -8.95 7.78 6.55
N THR A 137 -8.46 8.96 6.16
CA THR A 137 -7.96 9.97 7.11
C THR A 137 -9.01 11.05 7.45
N GLY A 138 -10.32 10.77 7.26
CA GLY A 138 -11.40 11.73 7.55
C GLY A 138 -12.84 11.20 7.39
N GLN A 139 -13.70 11.63 8.33
CA GLN A 139 -15.14 11.38 8.55
C GLN A 139 -15.64 9.92 8.44
N THR A 140 -15.54 9.19 9.55
CA THR A 140 -16.42 8.06 9.85
C THR A 140 -17.18 8.36 11.13
N THR A 141 -18.51 8.44 11.03
CA THR A 141 -19.43 8.53 12.17
C THR A 141 -19.42 7.19 12.91
N ALA A 142 -18.53 7.04 13.89
CA ALA A 142 -18.64 5.98 14.89
C ALA A 142 -19.57 6.47 16.01
N ARG A 143 -20.61 5.69 16.31
CA ARG A 143 -21.52 5.94 17.43
C ARG A 143 -20.71 5.76 18.74
N ARG A 144 -21.02 6.60 19.73
CA ARG A 144 -20.19 6.92 20.91
C ARG A 144 -19.97 5.76 21.91
N ASP A 145 -20.48 4.56 21.63
CA ASP A 145 -20.70 3.53 22.66
C ASP A 145 -19.80 2.27 22.52
N ASP A 146 -18.91 2.21 21.51
CA ASP A 146 -18.06 1.02 21.23
C ASP A 146 -16.56 1.29 21.52
N VAL A 147 -16.25 1.74 22.73
CA VAL A 147 -14.85 1.91 23.19
C VAL A 147 -14.33 0.57 23.72
N LEU A 148 -13.31 0.03 23.06
CA LEU A 148 -12.61 -1.15 23.57
C LEU A 148 -11.72 -0.72 24.74
N HIS A 149 -12.03 -1.21 25.94
CA HIS A 149 -11.13 -1.08 27.09
C HIS A 149 -10.05 -2.16 27.02
N PRO A 150 -8.83 -1.87 27.51
CA PRO A 150 -7.75 -2.85 27.63
C PRO A 150 -8.16 -4.06 28.49
#